data_AF-A0A6V7IGP3-F1
#
_entry.id   AF-A0A6V7IGP3-F1
#
_cell.length_a   1.000
_cell.length_b   1.000
_cell.length_c   1.000
_cell.angle_alpha   90.00
_cell.angle_beta   90.00
_cell.angle_gamma   90.00
#
_symmetry.space_group_name_H-M   'P 1'
#
loop_
_entity.id
_entity.type
_entity.pdbx_description
1 polymer ?
#
loop_
_entity_poly.entity_id
_entity_poly.type
_entity_poly.pdbx_seq_one_letter_code
_entity_poly.pdbx_strand_id
1 'polypeptide(L)'
;ALIAHDVWQFGIVLFVCLTGCLPWQKAALDDRRYTRYLNWHSATLKIAKKPKLFQLISSRAQSMFSRLLEPKLEKRPASVQEVNKYIEDRWLGKLGAEKALN
;
A
#
# COMPACT_ATOMS: atom_id res chain seq x y z
N ALA A 1 -4.87 -5.32 -18.99
CA ALA A 1 -5.02 -3.88 -18.68
C ALA A 1 -6.02 -3.66 -17.53
N LEU A 2 -7.28 -4.11 -17.66
CA LEU A 2 -8.33 -3.91 -16.63
C LEU A 2 -7.90 -4.36 -15.22
N ILE A 3 -7.38 -5.58 -15.08
CA ILE A 3 -6.97 -6.14 -13.77
C ILE A 3 -5.87 -5.31 -13.08
N ALA A 4 -4.97 -4.67 -13.85
CA ALA A 4 -3.91 -3.82 -13.28
C ALA A 4 -4.43 -2.45 -12.80
N HIS A 5 -5.58 -1.99 -13.30
CA HIS A 5 -6.30 -0.86 -12.71
C HIS A 5 -7.02 -1.28 -11.43
N ASP A 6 -7.61 -2.47 -11.39
CA ASP A 6 -8.26 -3.01 -10.18
C ASP A 6 -7.26 -3.16 -9.04
N VAL A 7 -6.03 -3.61 -9.32
CA VAL A 7 -4.93 -3.67 -8.33
C VAL A 7 -4.63 -2.31 -7.70
N TRP A 8 -4.60 -1.25 -8.52
CA TRP A 8 -4.40 0.11 -8.02
C TRP A 8 -5.57 0.57 -7.15
N GLN A 9 -6.80 0.42 -7.64
CA GLN A 9 -8.00 0.84 -6.92
C GLN A 9 -8.16 0.09 -5.59
N PHE A 10 -7.87 -1.22 -5.60
CA PHE A 10 -7.86 -2.03 -4.39
C PHE A 10 -6.81 -1.55 -3.39
N GLY A 11 -5.61 -1.19 -3.86
CA GLY A 11 -4.59 -0.54 -3.03
C GLY A 11 -5.08 0.77 -2.40
N ILE A 12 -5.85 1.60 -3.12
CA ILE A 12 -6.44 2.82 -2.55
C ILE A 12 -7.46 2.48 -1.45
N VAL A 13 -8.36 1.53 -1.68
CA VAL A 13 -9.36 1.10 -0.69
C VAL A 13 -8.68 0.60 0.58
N LEU A 14 -7.71 -0.32 0.46
CA LEU A 14 -6.95 -0.82 1.61
C LEU A 14 -6.24 0.29 2.38
N PHE A 15 -5.66 1.27 1.68
CA PHE A 15 -4.99 2.40 2.31
C PHE A 15 -5.98 3.24 3.14
N VAL A 16 -7.16 3.53 2.59
CA VAL A 16 -8.22 4.26 3.29
C VAL A 16 -8.71 3.46 4.50
N CYS A 17 -8.95 2.16 4.37
CA CYS A 17 -9.37 1.32 5.50
C CYS A 17 -8.34 1.33 6.65
N LEU A 18 -7.05 1.37 6.35
CA LEU A 18 -5.99 1.36 7.37
C LEU A 18 -5.70 2.73 7.98
N THR A 19 -5.98 3.83 7.27
CA THR A 19 -5.53 5.18 7.68
C THR A 19 -6.67 6.18 7.88
N GLY A 20 -7.90 5.85 7.48
CA GLY A 20 -9.02 6.77 7.40
C GLY A 20 -8.86 7.89 6.36
N CYS A 21 -7.78 7.87 5.57
CA CYS A 21 -7.40 8.97 4.68
C CYS A 21 -7.07 8.46 3.27
N LEU A 22 -7.35 9.28 2.25
CA LEU A 22 -6.80 9.05 0.91
C LEU A 22 -5.27 9.31 0.90
N PRO A 23 -4.46 8.49 0.19
CA PRO A 23 -3.02 8.73 0.11
C PRO A 23 -2.68 10.04 -0.63
N TRP A 24 -3.51 10.41 -1.62
CA TRP A 24 -3.50 11.65 -2.42
C TRP A 24 -4.91 11.92 -2.97
N GLN A 25 -5.21 13.14 -3.43
CA GLN A 25 -6.52 13.44 -4.05
C GLN A 25 -6.57 13.01 -5.51
N LYS A 26 -5.44 13.14 -6.22
CA LYS A 26 -5.28 12.68 -7.60
C LYS A 26 -3.89 12.12 -7.84
N ALA A 27 -3.81 11.08 -8.67
CA ALA A 27 -2.55 10.48 -9.10
C ALA A 27 -1.95 11.29 -10.26
N ALA A 28 -1.62 12.56 -10.00
CA ALA A 28 -1.09 13.50 -10.99
C ALA A 28 0.02 14.38 -10.38
N LEU A 29 0.92 14.90 -11.22
CA LEU A 29 2.13 15.63 -10.78
C LEU A 29 1.82 16.95 -10.06
N ASP A 30 0.63 17.49 -10.25
CA ASP A 30 0.13 18.68 -9.58
C ASP A 30 -0.50 18.38 -8.20
N ASP A 31 -0.61 17.11 -7.79
CA ASP A 31 -0.89 16.71 -6.40
C ASP A 31 0.42 16.52 -5.62
N ARG A 32 0.62 17.40 -4.63
CA ARG A 32 1.83 17.39 -3.79
C ARG A 32 2.02 16.11 -2.99
N ARG A 33 0.94 15.42 -2.59
CA ARG A 33 1.03 14.13 -1.87
C ARG A 33 1.45 13.02 -2.83
N TYR A 34 0.92 13.03 -4.04
CA TYR A 34 1.32 12.06 -5.07
C TYR A 34 2.77 12.23 -5.50
N THR A 35 3.23 13.46 -5.78
CA THR A 35 4.64 13.71 -6.16
C THR A 35 5.63 13.31 -5.06
N ARG A 36 5.26 13.50 -3.77
CA ARG A 36 6.06 12.99 -2.64
C ARG A 36 6.10 11.47 -2.61
N TYR A 37 4.98 10.81 -2.91
CA TYR A 37 4.93 9.36 -3.03
C TYR A 37 5.83 8.88 -4.18
N LEU A 38 5.76 9.47 -5.37
CA LEU A 38 6.62 9.13 -6.50
C LEU A 38 8.10 9.20 -6.14
N ASN A 39 8.54 10.32 -5.55
CA ASN A 39 9.93 10.52 -5.14
C ASN A 39 10.39 9.49 -4.10
N TRP A 40 9.52 9.10 -3.17
CA TRP A 40 9.83 8.09 -2.16
C TRP A 40 9.81 6.67 -2.73
N HIS A 41 8.88 6.37 -3.65
CA HIS A 41 8.73 5.08 -4.31
C HIS A 41 9.90 4.78 -5.25
N SER A 42 10.38 5.77 -6.00
CA SER A 42 11.53 5.63 -6.91
C SER A 42 12.89 5.76 -6.22
N ALA A 43 12.93 6.04 -4.91
CA ALA A 43 14.17 6.26 -4.20
C ALA A 43 14.95 4.94 -4.01
N THR A 44 16.09 4.83 -4.70
CA THR A 44 17.03 3.71 -4.53
C THR A 44 17.74 3.76 -3.17
N LEU A 45 17.85 4.96 -2.58
CA LEU A 45 18.49 5.19 -1.28
C LEU A 45 17.43 5.46 -0.21
N LYS A 46 17.61 4.91 1.00
CA LYS A 46 16.70 5.10 2.17
C LYS A 46 16.65 6.53 2.71
N ILE A 47 17.23 7.50 2.01
CA ILE A 47 17.35 8.91 2.40
C ILE A 47 16.05 9.68 2.11
N ALA A 48 15.25 9.22 1.15
CA ALA A 48 13.99 9.89 0.81
C ALA A 48 13.00 9.88 1.98
N LYS A 49 12.53 11.06 2.35
CA LYS A 49 11.58 11.23 3.46
C LYS A 49 10.25 10.57 3.13
N LYS A 50 9.88 9.58 3.94
CA LYS A 50 8.60 8.86 3.82
C LYS A 50 7.40 9.84 3.87
N PRO A 51 6.39 9.69 3.00
CA PRO A 51 5.16 10.49 3.08
C PRO A 51 4.44 10.31 4.42
N LYS A 52 3.85 11.38 4.95
CA LYS A 52 3.24 11.40 6.30
C LYS A 52 2.25 10.26 6.53
N LEU A 53 1.31 10.03 5.62
CA LEU A 53 0.30 8.98 5.78
C LEU A 53 0.91 7.57 5.74
N PHE A 54 1.97 7.37 4.97
CA PHE A 54 2.70 6.10 4.93
C PHE A 54 3.51 5.83 6.20
N GLN A 55 3.75 6.85 7.05
CA GLN A 55 4.36 6.65 8.37
C GLN A 55 3.37 6.04 9.39
N LEU A 56 2.06 6.06 9.11
CA LEU A 56 1.02 5.53 10.01
C LEU A 56 0.86 4.01 9.92
N ILE A 57 1.43 3.38 8.90
CA ILE A 57 1.28 1.94 8.61
C ILE A 57 2.62 1.21 8.77
N SER A 58 2.54 -0.09 9.07
CA SER A 58 3.73 -0.93 9.28
C SER A 58 4.64 -0.97 8.05
N SER A 59 5.93 -1.26 8.25
CA SER A 59 6.88 -1.44 7.15
C SER A 59 6.44 -2.56 6.17
N ARG A 60 5.79 -3.61 6.69
CA ARG A 60 5.23 -4.70 5.86
C ARG A 60 4.11 -4.19 4.94
N ALA A 61 3.18 -3.40 5.48
CA ALA A 61 2.11 -2.77 4.70
C ALA A 61 2.67 -1.76 3.68
N GLN A 62 3.73 -1.02 4.03
CA GLN A 62 4.41 -0.13 3.09
C GLN A 62 4.99 -0.90 1.88
N SER A 63 5.62 -2.05 2.12
CA SER A 63 6.11 -2.94 1.06
C SER A 63 5.00 -3.52 0.20
N MET A 64 3.81 -3.75 0.78
CA MET A 64 2.62 -4.14 0.02
C MET A 64 2.15 -2.98 -0.88
N PHE A 65 2.01 -1.78 -0.32
CA PHE A 65 1.54 -0.62 -1.08
C PHE A 65 2.52 -0.17 -2.17
N SER A 66 3.83 -0.35 -2.01
CA SER A 66 4.78 -0.04 -3.10
C SER A 66 4.57 -0.90 -4.34
N ARG A 67 3.94 -2.07 -4.20
CA ARG A 67 3.57 -2.97 -5.29
C ARG A 67 2.19 -2.64 -5.84
N LEU A 68 1.18 -2.53 -4.97
CA LEU A 68 -0.20 -2.26 -5.38
C LEU A 68 -0.37 -0.86 -6.02
N LEU A 69 0.37 0.13 -5.50
CA LEU A 69 0.38 1.51 -5.96
C LEU A 69 1.64 1.81 -6.80
N GLU A 70 2.14 0.82 -7.54
CA GLU A 70 3.24 1.00 -8.49
C GLU A 70 2.78 1.93 -9.64
N PRO A 71 3.39 3.12 -9.83
CA PRO A 71 2.94 4.07 -10.85
C PRO A 71 2.97 3.50 -12.27
N LYS A 72 3.99 2.69 -12.59
CA LYS A 72 4.19 2.10 -13.92
C LYS A 72 3.28 0.90 -14.14
N LEU A 73 2.33 1.02 -15.07
CA LEU A 73 1.30 0.00 -15.32
C LEU A 73 1.90 -1.39 -15.60
N GLU A 74 2.99 -1.43 -16.35
CA GLU A 74 3.72 -2.64 -16.76
C GLU A 74 4.45 -3.34 -15.60
N LYS A 75 4.66 -2.64 -14.48
CA LYS A 75 5.32 -3.17 -13.29
C LYS A 75 4.33 -3.58 -12.20
N ARG A 76 3.04 -3.25 -12.35
CA ARG A 76 2.01 -3.61 -11.37
C ARG A 76 1.81 -5.13 -11.33
N PRO A 77 1.46 -5.68 -10.16
CA PRO A 77 1.02 -7.06 -10.05
C PRO A 77 -0.12 -7.38 -11.01
N ALA A 78 -0.14 -8.61 -11.52
CA ALA A 78 -1.19 -9.07 -12.44
C ALA A 78 -2.53 -9.34 -11.74
N SER A 79 -2.58 -9.30 -10.41
CA SER A 79 -3.71 -9.79 -9.62
C SER A 79 -3.74 -9.14 -8.23
N VAL A 80 -4.96 -8.90 -7.71
CA VAL A 80 -5.17 -8.32 -6.37
C VAL A 80 -4.72 -9.25 -5.25
N GLN A 81 -4.64 -10.55 -5.54
CA GLN A 81 -4.16 -11.60 -4.64
C GLN A 81 -2.67 -11.44 -4.29
N GLU A 82 -1.92 -10.54 -4.96
CA GLU A 82 -0.58 -10.12 -4.52
C GLU A 82 -0.57 -9.72 -3.03
N VAL A 83 -1.69 -9.17 -2.52
CA VAL A 83 -1.88 -8.79 -1.12
C VAL A 83 -1.59 -9.94 -0.14
N ASN A 84 -1.90 -11.19 -0.50
CA ASN A 84 -1.76 -12.35 0.38
C ASN A 84 -0.30 -12.57 0.82
N LYS A 85 0.67 -12.18 -0.01
CA LYS A 85 2.11 -12.23 0.31
C LYS A 85 2.51 -11.33 1.48
N TYR A 86 1.63 -10.44 1.91
CA TYR A 86 1.88 -9.43 2.95
C TYR A 86 0.96 -9.60 4.17
N ILE A 87 -0.12 -10.36 4.04
CA ILE A 87 -1.11 -10.60 5.09
C ILE A 87 -0.66 -11.76 5.99
N GLU A 88 0.12 -12.71 5.47
CA GLU A 88 0.61 -13.83 6.27
C GLU A 88 1.78 -13.39 7.16
N ASP A 89 1.44 -13.19 8.44
CA ASP A 89 2.33 -13.24 9.58
C ASP A 89 1.50 -13.62 10.84
N ARG A 90 2.13 -14.29 11.82
CA ARG A 90 1.56 -15.10 12.93
C ARG A 90 0.34 -14.56 13.72
N TRP A 91 -0.01 -13.28 13.58
CA TRP A 91 -1.07 -12.60 14.33
C TRP A 91 -2.49 -12.90 13.83
N LEU A 92 -2.68 -13.22 12.54
CA LEU A 92 -4.00 -13.55 11.97
C LEU A 92 -4.41 -15.02 12.14
N GLY A 93 -3.45 -15.92 12.36
CA GLY A 93 -3.72 -17.37 12.36
C GLY A 93 -4.15 -17.98 13.70
N LYS A 94 -3.85 -17.35 14.85
CA LYS A 94 -4.08 -17.98 16.17
C LYS A 94 -4.47 -17.04 17.32
N LEU A 95 -3.98 -15.80 17.36
CA LEU A 95 -4.18 -14.91 18.52
C LEU A 95 -5.59 -14.31 18.65
N GLY A 96 -6.34 -14.21 17.55
CA GLY A 96 -7.71 -13.68 17.56
C GLY A 96 -8.76 -14.71 18.00
N ALA A 97 -8.51 -16.00 17.73
CA ALA A 97 -9.44 -17.08 18.08
C ALA A 97 -9.31 -17.50 19.56
N GLU A 98 -8.09 -17.53 20.10
CA GLU A 98 -7.86 -17.97 21.50
C GLU A 98 -8.23 -16.91 22.55
N LYS A 99 -8.26 -15.61 22.18
CA LYS A 99 -8.70 -14.54 23.09
C LYS A 99 -10.21 -14.36 23.18
N ALA A 100 -10.98 -15.01 22.29
CA ALA A 100 -12.44 -14.98 22.32
C ALA A 100 -13.04 -16.16 23.14
N LEU A 101 -12.20 -17.07 23.63
CA LEU A 101 -12.60 -18.28 24.35
C LEU A 101 -12.12 -18.37 25.81
N ASN A 102 -11.53 -17.30 26.36
CA ASN A 102 -11.17 -17.21 27.78
C ASN A 102 -11.80 -15.99 28.45
#